data_AF-A0A518WFB1-F1
#
_entry.id   AF-A0A518WFB1-F1
#
_cell.length_a   1.000
_cell.length_b   1.000
_cell.length_c   1.000
_cell.angle_alpha   90.00
_cell.angle_beta   90.00
_cell.angle_gamma   90.00
#
_symmetry.space_group_name_H-M   'P 1'
#
loop_
_entity.id
_entity.type
_entity.pdbx_description
1 polymer ?
#
loop_
_entity_poly.entity_id
_entity_poly.type
_entity_poly.pdbx_seq_one_letter_code
_entity_poly.pdbx_strand_id
1 'polypeptide(L)' 'MTVEQIAKDFGVHPMTLFKWLRQADIDAGAKPGTTSGESAELREARKRIKLLEQENEVLRRAAAYQRQGW' A
#
# COMPACT_ATOMS: atom_id res chain seq x y z
N MET A 1 32.75 -5.42 -6.87
CA MET A 1 31.53 -4.87 -7.49
C MET A 1 30.91 -3.92 -6.49
N THR A 2 30.80 -2.63 -6.83
CA THR A 2 30.26 -1.62 -5.91
C THR A 2 28.81 -1.29 -6.25
N VAL A 3 28.07 -0.73 -5.31
CA VAL A 3 26.68 -0.29 -5.52
C VAL A 3 26.61 0.76 -6.62
N GLU A 4 27.63 1.59 -6.78
CA GLU A 4 27.74 2.62 -7.81
C GLU A 4 27.93 2.02 -9.21
N GLN A 5 28.70 0.94 -9.33
CA GLN A 5 28.85 0.22 -10.60
C GLN A 5 27.52 -0.40 -11.03
N ILE A 6 26.85 -1.10 -10.11
CA ILE A 6 25.53 -1.68 -10.35
C ILE A 6 24.53 -0.59 -10.73
N ALA A 7 24.47 0.49 -9.97
CA ALA A 7 23.56 1.59 -10.24
C ALA A 7 23.78 2.18 -11.65
N LYS A 8 25.04 2.33 -12.07
CA LYS A 8 25.40 2.78 -13.42
C LYS A 8 24.94 1.78 -14.49
N ASP A 9 25.17 0.49 -14.29
CA ASP A 9 24.78 -0.56 -15.24
C ASP A 9 23.25 -0.63 -15.42
N PHE A 10 22.50 -0.37 -14.35
CA PHE A 10 21.04 -0.32 -14.35
C PHE A 10 20.49 1.06 -14.73
N GLY A 11 21.33 2.07 -14.95
CA GLY A 11 20.90 3.44 -15.28
C GLY A 11 20.13 4.14 -14.16
N VAL A 12 20.31 3.72 -12.91
CA VAL A 12 19.65 4.30 -11.73
C VAL A 12 20.63 5.09 -10.89
N HIS A 13 20.12 6.06 -10.13
CA HIS A 13 20.95 6.75 -9.15
C HIS A 13 21.33 5.78 -8.01
N PRO A 14 22.60 5.75 -7.51
CA PRO A 14 23.02 4.84 -6.45
C PRO A 14 22.14 4.86 -5.20
N MET A 15 21.65 6.05 -4.83
CA MET A 15 20.71 6.22 -3.70
C MET A 15 19.40 5.43 -3.87
N THR A 16 18.93 5.22 -5.10
CA THR A 16 17.76 4.38 -5.37
C THR A 16 18.03 2.93 -5.01
N LEU A 17 19.21 2.42 -5.39
CA LEU A 17 19.63 1.06 -5.05
C LEU A 17 19.83 0.89 -3.53
N PHE A 18 20.41 1.88 -2.85
CA PHE A 18 20.49 1.87 -1.38
C PHE A 18 19.12 1.84 -0.70
N LYS A 19 18.12 2.56 -1.23
CA LYS A 19 16.74 2.50 -0.73
C LYS A 19 16.14 1.11 -0.90
N TRP A 20 16.32 0.48 -2.06
CA TRP A 20 15.84 -0.89 -2.31
C TRP A 20 16.51 -1.92 -1.41
N LEU A 21 17.83 -1.83 -1.22
CA LEU A 21 18.56 -2.68 -0.30
C LEU A 21 18.04 -2.52 1.14
N ARG A 22 17.84 -1.28 1.59
CA ARG A 22 17.26 -1.02 2.91
C ARG A 22 15.84 -1.61 3.04
N GLN A 23 15.00 -1.47 2.02
CA GLN A 23 13.66 -2.04 2.05
C GLN A 23 13.71 -3.57 2.05
N ALA A 24 14.62 -4.19 1.30
CA ALA A 24 14.82 -5.64 1.32
C ALA A 24 15.27 -6.14 2.70
N ASP A 25 16.15 -5.42 3.40
CA ASP A 25 16.52 -5.74 4.78
C ASP A 25 15.32 -5.65 5.74
N ILE A 26 14.42 -4.67 5.53
CA ILE A 26 13.19 -4.53 6.31
C ILE A 26 12.23 -5.69 6.02
N ASP A 27 12.03 -6.00 4.74
CA ASP A 27 11.15 -7.08 4.28
C ASP A 27 11.66 -8.46 4.75
N ALA A 28 12.98 -8.63 4.91
CA ALA A 28 13.61 -9.81 5.47
C ALA A 28 13.65 -9.84 7.01
N GLY A 29 13.18 -8.79 7.69
CA GLY A 29 13.21 -8.66 9.15
C GLY A 29 14.60 -8.39 9.75
N ALA A 30 15.62 -8.12 8.91
CA ALA A 30 16.96 -7.80 9.36
C ALA A 30 17.09 -6.38 9.92
N LYS A 31 16.18 -5.47 9.52
CA LYS A 31 16.09 -4.10 10.05
C LYS A 31 14.65 -3.76 10.44
N PRO A 32 14.45 -2.93 11.48
CA PRO A 32 13.12 -2.44 11.81
C PRO A 32 12.59 -1.51 10.71
N GLY A 33 11.31 -1.64 10.41
CA GLY A 33 10.59 -0.80 9.45
C GLY A 33 9.28 -1.44 9.02
N THR A 34 8.48 -0.71 8.25
CA THR A 34 7.27 -1.25 7.61
C THR A 34 7.67 -2.03 6.37
N THR A 35 7.25 -3.28 6.31
CA THR A 35 7.46 -4.14 5.16
C THR A 35 6.62 -3.69 3.97
N SER A 36 7.07 -4.07 2.78
CA SER A 36 6.32 -3.89 1.54
C SER A 36 4.96 -4.60 1.59
N GLY A 37 4.90 -5.75 2.30
CA GLY A 37 3.68 -6.53 2.53
C GLY A 37 2.66 -5.81 3.41
N GLU A 38 3.06 -5.36 4.60
CA GLU A 38 2.19 -4.58 5.50
C GLU A 38 1.66 -3.32 4.81
N SER A 39 2.51 -2.64 4.04
CA SER A 39 2.10 -1.48 3.25
C SER A 39 1.05 -1.84 2.18
N ALA A 40 1.14 -3.02 1.57
CA ALA A 40 0.19 -3.49 0.58
C ALA A 40 -1.16 -3.86 1.23
N GLU A 41 -1.13 -4.61 2.33
CA GLU A 41 -2.32 -4.97 3.10
C GLU A 41 -3.06 -3.74 3.60
N LEU A 42 -2.34 -2.73 4.11
CA LEU A 42 -2.95 -1.48 4.56
C LEU A 42 -3.67 -0.74 3.41
N ARG A 43 -3.10 -0.75 2.20
CA ARG A 43 -3.75 -0.15 1.02
C ARG A 43 -5.01 -0.92 0.62
N GLU A 44 -4.94 -2.25 0.63
CA GLU A 44 -6.07 -3.13 0.32
C GLU A 44 -7.21 -2.93 1.33
N ALA A 45 -6.88 -2.92 2.62
CA ALA A 45 -7.83 -2.68 3.71
C ALA A 45 -8.50 -1.31 3.56
N ARG A 46 -7.73 -0.25 3.30
CA ARG A 46 -8.28 1.10 3.07
C ARG A 46 -9.23 1.15 1.87
N LYS A 47 -8.90 0.45 0.77
CA LYS A 47 -9.79 0.33 -0.38
C LYS A 47 -11.09 -0.39 -0.01
N ARG A 48 -11.00 -1.51 0.72
CA ARG A 48 -12.18 -2.29 1.13
C ARG A 48 -13.08 -1.50 2.08
N ILE A 49 -12.50 -0.79 3.05
CA ILE A 49 -13.24 0.08 3.97
C ILE A 49 -14.00 1.13 3.18
N LYS A 50 -13.34 1.84 2.25
CA LYS A 50 -14.00 2.86 1.42
C LYS A 50 -15.17 2.28 0.61
N LEU A 51 -15.00 1.09 0.03
CA LEU A 51 -16.07 0.43 -0.72
C LEU A 51 -17.24 0.05 0.20
N LEU A 52 -16.96 -0.53 1.36
CA LEU A 52 -17.98 -0.88 2.35
C LEU A 52 -18.73 0.33 2.89
N GLU A 53 -18.05 1.46 3.07
CA GLU A 53 -18.68 2.73 3.46
C GLU A 53 -19.63 3.24 2.38
N GLN A 54 -19.24 3.14 1.11
CA GLN A 54 -20.10 3.50 -0.03
C GLN A 54 -21.31 2.58 -0.14
N GLU A 55 -21.12 1.27 -0.02
CA GLU A 55 -22.21 0.28 -0.01
C GLU A 55 -23.19 0.55 1.15
N ASN A 56 -22.67 0.78 2.36
CA ASN A 56 -23.49 1.13 3.52
C ASN A 56 -24.28 2.42 3.31
N GLU A 57 -23.68 3.44 2.69
CA GLU A 57 -24.38 4.69 2.40
C GLU A 57 -25.54 4.48 1.42
N VAL A 58 -25.33 3.69 0.37
CA VAL A 58 -26.41 3.32 -0.58
C VAL A 58 -27.52 2.56 0.14
N LEU A 59 -27.17 1.58 0.99
CA LEU A 59 -28.15 0.81 1.76
C LEU A 59 -28.93 1.69 2.74
N ARG A 60 -28.25 2.62 3.43
CA ARG A 60 -28.90 3.57 4.33
C ARG A 60 -29.88 4.47 3.60
N ARG A 61 -29.50 4.98 2.42
CA ARG A 61 -30.40 5.76 1.56
C ARG A 61 -31.58 4.94 1.10
N ALA A 62 -31.36 3.72 0.60
CA ALA A 62 -32.44 2.83 0.18
C ALA A 62 -33.41 2.52 1.33
N ALA A 63 -32.90 2.22 2.53
CA ALA A 63 -33.72 2.01 3.72
C ALA A 63 -34.46 3.29 4.15
N ALA A 64 -33.85 4.46 3.99
CA ALA A 64 -34.51 5.74 4.25
C ALA A 64 -35.63 6.00 3.24
N TYR A 65 -35.44 5.70 1.96
CA TYR A 65 -36.49 5.77 0.94
C TYR A 65 -37.60 4.76 1.23
N GLN A 66 -37.27 3.51 1.57
CA GLN A 66 -38.27 2.49 1.90
C GLN A 66 -39.09 2.86 3.14
N ARG A 67 -38.48 3.45 4.17
CA ARG A 67 -39.18 3.99 5.34
C ARG A 67 -40.01 5.23 5.01
N GLN A 68 -39.62 6.00 4.00
CA GLN A 68 -40.37 7.14 3.50
C GLN A 68 -41.49 6.75 2.53
N GLY A 69 -41.61 5.47 2.14
CA GLY A 69 -42.59 5.06 1.12
C GLY A 69 -42.17 5.52 -0.29
N TRP A 70 -42.84 5.26 -1.41
CA TRP A 70 -44.29 5.32 -1.65
C TRP A 70 -45.10 6.08 -0.60
#